data_AF-A0A177NRC1-F1
#
_entry.id   AF-A0A177NRC1-F1
#
_cell.length_a   1.000
_cell.length_b   1.000
_cell.length_c   1.000
_cell.angle_alpha   90.00
_cell.angle_beta   90.00
_cell.angle_gamma   90.00
#
_symmetry.space_group_name_H-M   'P 1'
#
loop_
_entity.id
_entity.type
_entity.pdbx_description
1 polymer ?
#
loop_
_entity_poly.entity_id
_entity_poly.type
_entity_poly.pdbx_seq_one_letter_code
_entity_poly.pdbx_strand_id
1 'polypeptide(L)' 'MCKWKVFSHQTQINQVKADLLAGLPVDPVRYFPKGITRLSSIIKRLRDNGLPIITDRDKGNGMARYHLPEGWQPDTKKP' A
#
# COMPACT_ATOMS: atom_id res chain seq x y z
N MET A 1 27.60 11.94 2.87
CA MET A 1 27.14 10.53 2.87
C MET A 1 25.64 10.50 3.09
N CYS A 2 24.83 10.30 2.04
CA CYS A 2 23.39 10.13 2.20
C CYS A 2 23.11 8.71 2.72
N LYS A 3 22.69 8.59 3.99
CA LYS A 3 22.22 7.32 4.57
C LYS A 3 20.91 6.94 3.89
N TRP A 4 20.94 6.00 2.97
CA TRP A 4 19.74 5.33 2.48
C TRP A 4 19.22 4.46 3.63
N LYS A 5 18.13 4.89 4.28
CA LYS A 5 17.47 4.11 5.34
C LYS A 5 16.80 2.91 4.66
N VAL A 6 17.50 1.78 4.59
CA VAL A 6 16.96 0.53 4.05
C VAL A 6 15.95 0.00 5.07
N PHE A 7 14.66 0.16 4.78
CA PHE A 7 13.60 -0.41 5.59
C PHE A 7 13.51 -1.92 5.34
N SER A 8 13.32 -2.70 6.41
CA SER A 8 13.05 -4.13 6.26
C SER A 8 11.77 -4.35 5.44
N HIS A 9 11.69 -5.48 4.72
CA HIS A 9 10.53 -5.82 3.91
C HIS A 9 9.22 -5.82 4.72
N GLN A 10 9.26 -6.26 5.98
CA GLN A 10 8.11 -6.23 6.87
C GLN A 10 7.69 -4.80 7.23
N THR A 11 8.66 -3.91 7.46
CA THR A 11 8.39 -2.50 7.73
C THR A 11 7.74 -1.81 6.53
N GLN A 12 8.17 -2.14 5.31
CA GLN A 12 7.54 -1.61 4.09
C GLN A 12 6.08 -2.07 3.95
N ILE A 13 5.80 -3.35 4.22
CA ILE A 13 4.42 -3.88 4.23
C ILE A 13 3.58 -3.16 5.28
N ASN A 14 4.09 -3.02 6.51
CA ASN A 14 3.36 -2.38 7.60
C ASN A 14 3.05 -0.91 7.30
N GLN A 15 3.98 -0.19 6.68
CA GLN A 15 3.77 1.20 6.28
C GLN A 15 2.65 1.30 5.23
N VAL A 16 2.72 0.51 4.16
CA VAL A 16 1.68 0.50 3.10
C VAL A 16 0.32 0.13 3.68
N LYS A 17 0.28 -0.87 4.58
CA LYS A 17 -0.95 -1.25 5.28
C LYS A 17 -1.52 -0.11 6.11
N ALA A 18 -0.69 0.57 6.91
CA ALA A 18 -1.13 1.69 7.73
C ALA A 18 -1.69 2.83 6.89
N ASP A 19 -1.04 3.15 5.77
CA ASP A 19 -1.49 4.20 4.87
C ASP A 19 -2.83 3.85 4.20
N LEU A 20 -3.01 2.58 3.77
CA LEU A 20 -4.30 2.09 3.25
C LEU A 20 -5.42 2.22 4.30
N LEU A 21 -5.14 1.81 5.54
CA LEU A 21 -6.11 1.88 6.64
C LEU A 21 -6.46 3.31 7.03
N ALA A 22 -5.53 4.25 6.85
CA ALA A 22 -5.77 5.67 7.04
C ALA A 22 -6.53 6.33 5.87
N GLY A 23 -6.89 5.56 4.84
CA GLY A 23 -7.53 6.08 3.63
C GLY A 23 -6.60 6.94 2.76
N LEU A 24 -5.29 6.85 2.98
CA LEU A 24 -4.32 7.60 2.18
C LEU A 24 -4.12 6.92 0.82
N PRO A 25 -3.95 7.71 -0.26
CA PRO A 25 -3.70 7.14 -1.57
C PRO A 25 -2.32 6.47 -1.60
N VAL A 26 -2.32 5.22 -2.04
CA VAL A 26 -1.12 4.41 -2.22
C VAL A 26 -0.80 4.26 -3.70
N ASP A 27 0.30 4.85 -4.15
CA ASP A 27 0.69 4.88 -5.56
C ASP A 27 2.23 4.78 -5.73
N PRO A 28 2.73 4.35 -6.90
CA PRO A 28 4.17 4.22 -7.14
C PRO A 28 4.96 5.52 -6.98
N VAL A 29 4.37 6.68 -7.29
CA VAL A 29 5.09 7.97 -7.27
C VAL A 29 5.46 8.37 -5.84
N ARG A 30 4.56 8.12 -4.88
CA ARG A 30 4.81 8.45 -3.46
C ARG A 30 5.73 7.43 -2.77
N TYR A 31 5.75 6.18 -3.24
CA TYR A 31 6.43 5.07 -2.55
C TYR A 31 7.79 4.71 -3.15
N PHE A 32 8.00 4.94 -4.44
CA PHE A 32 9.29 4.68 -5.09
C PHE A 32 10.45 5.52 -4.49
N PRO A 33 10.29 6.84 -4.22
CA PRO A 33 11.33 7.63 -3.54
C PRO A 33 11.64 7.17 -2.11
N LYS A 34 10.71 6.44 -1.47
CA LYS A 34 10.89 5.85 -0.13
C LYS A 34 11.60 4.48 -0.17
N GLY A 35 12.07 4.06 -1.35
CA GLY A 35 12.74 2.77 -1.55
C GLY A 35 11.78 1.58 -1.66
N ILE A 36 10.49 1.82 -1.86
CA ILE A 36 9.47 0.76 -2.01
C ILE A 36 9.23 0.51 -3.50
N THR A 37 10.05 -0.34 -4.09
CA THR A 37 10.07 -0.60 -5.54
C THR A 37 9.11 -1.73 -5.96
N ARG A 38 8.72 -2.60 -5.03
CA ARG A 38 7.81 -3.75 -5.27
C ARG A 38 6.42 -3.54 -4.67
N LEU A 39 5.85 -2.34 -4.87
CA LEU A 39 4.55 -1.98 -4.33
C LEU A 39 3.45 -2.96 -4.74
N SER A 40 3.41 -3.38 -6.01
CA SER A 40 2.45 -4.38 -6.51
C SER A 40 2.53 -5.72 -5.77
N SER A 41 3.74 -6.19 -5.42
CA SER A 41 3.94 -7.41 -4.63
C SER A 41 3.45 -7.25 -3.19
N ILE A 42 3.67 -6.08 -2.57
CA ILE A 42 3.15 -5.77 -1.23
C ILE A 42 1.62 -5.76 -1.25
N ILE A 43 1.02 -5.07 -2.21
CA ILE A 43 -0.43 -5.00 -2.37
C ILE A 43 -1.02 -6.39 -2.60
N LYS A 44 -0.40 -7.22 -3.43
CA LYS A 44 -0.83 -8.62 -3.62
C LYS A 44 -0.84 -9.39 -2.30
N ARG A 45 0.25 -9.33 -1.52
CA ARG A 45 0.30 -9.99 -0.20
C ARG A 45 -0.79 -9.47 0.74
N LEU A 46 -1.09 -8.17 0.73
CA LEU A 46 -2.14 -7.61 1.58
C LEU A 46 -3.54 -8.11 1.16
N ARG A 47 -3.79 -8.27 -0.14
CA ARG A 47 -5.04 -8.91 -0.63
C ARG A 47 -5.12 -10.37 -0.23
N ASP A 48 -4.03 -11.11 -0.39
CA ASP A 48 -3.96 -12.52 0.00
C ASP A 48 -4.20 -12.68 1.53
N ASN A 49 -3.91 -11.64 2.33
CA ASN A 49 -4.24 -11.57 3.77
C ASN A 49 -5.66 -11.05 4.07
N GLY A 50 -6.52 -10.87 3.06
CA GLY A 50 -7.93 -10.52 3.22
C GLY A 50 -8.26 -9.02 3.18
N LEU A 51 -7.31 -8.14 2.85
CA LEU A 51 -7.66 -6.72 2.63
C LEU A 51 -8.29 -6.55 1.24
N PRO A 52 -9.51 -6.00 1.11
CA PRO A 52 -10.19 -5.84 -0.17
C PRO A 52 -9.67 -4.63 -0.95
N ILE A 53 -8.38 -4.61 -1.28
CA ILE A 53 -7.72 -3.47 -1.93
C ILE A 53 -8.20 -3.32 -3.38
N ILE A 54 -8.77 -2.16 -3.68
CA ILE A 54 -9.19 -1.74 -5.02
C ILE A 54 -7.98 -1.15 -5.76
N THR A 55 -7.89 -1.41 -7.07
CA THR A 55 -6.92 -0.75 -7.95
C THR A 55 -7.65 0.15 -8.93
N ASP A 56 -7.38 1.44 -8.87
CA ASP A 56 -7.72 2.36 -9.95
C ASP A 56 -6.52 2.54 -10.87
N ARG A 57 -6.76 2.55 -12.18
CA ARG A 57 -5.77 2.99 -13.16
C ARG A 57 -6.13 4.37 -13.62
N ASP A 58 -5.23 5.31 -13.38
CA ASP A 58 -5.36 6.67 -13.90
C ASP A 58 -5.19 6.64 -15.42
N LYS A 59 -6.19 7.16 -16.15
CA LYS A 59 -6.22 7.16 -17.62
C LYS A 59 -5.23 8.14 -18.25
N GLY A 60 -4.70 9.11 -17.51
CA GLY A 60 -3.78 10.12 -18.02
C GLY A 60 -2.31 9.70 -17.99
N ASN A 61 -1.90 8.91 -16.99
CA ASN A 61 -0.49 8.50 -16.81
C ASN A 61 -0.29 6.99 -16.66
N GLY A 62 -1.37 6.20 -16.71
CA GLY A 62 -1.33 4.74 -16.57
C GLY A 62 -0.95 4.25 -15.18
N MET A 63 -0.87 5.13 -14.18
CA MET A 63 -0.43 4.77 -12.83
C MET A 63 -1.54 4.06 -12.06
N ALA A 64 -1.15 3.00 -11.35
CA ALA A 64 -2.03 2.30 -10.43
C ALA A 64 -2.10 3.04 -9.09
N ARG A 65 -3.32 3.36 -8.65
CA ARG A 65 -3.60 3.84 -7.30
C ARG A 65 -4.36 2.76 -6.54
N TYR A 66 -3.95 2.52 -5.31
CA TYR A 66 -4.53 1.52 -4.44
C TYR A 66 -5.22 2.19 -3.26
N HIS A 67 -6.42 1.71 -2.93
CA HIS A 67 -7.21 2.20 -1.81
C HIS A 67 -8.09 1.07 -1.29
N LEU A 68 -8.65 1.24 -0.09
CA LEU A 68 -9.68 0.37 0.45
C LEU A 68 -11.07 0.87 0.00
N PRO A 69 -12.08 0.00 -0.07
CA PRO A 69 -13.44 0.40 -0.40
C PRO A 69 -13.92 1.46 0.58
N GLU A 70 -14.72 2.40 0.10
CA GLU A 70 -15.30 3.43 0.95
C GLU A 70 -16.11 2.78 2.08
N GLY A 71 -15.90 3.26 3.32
CA GLY A 71 -16.55 2.70 4.50
C GLY A 71 -16.05 1.32 4.95
N TRP A 72 -15.03 0.75 4.30
CA TRP A 72 -14.44 -0.49 4.76
C TRP A 72 -13.72 -0.28 6.09
N GLN A 73 -14.10 -1.07 7.09
CA GLN A 73 -13.42 -1.13 8.38
C GLN A 73 -12.77 -2.50 8.53
N PRO A 74 -11.53 -2.59 9.06
CA PRO A 74 -10.97 -3.87 9.41
C PRO A 74 -11.92 -4.53 10.42
N ASP A 75 -12.31 -5.77 10.13
CA ASP A 75 -13.10 -6.56 11.07
C ASP A 75 -12.20 -6.87 12.29
N THR A 76 -12.19 -5.93 13.24
CA THR A 76 -11.50 -6.06 14.51
C THR A 76 -12.28 -6.94 15.48
N LYS A 77 -13.39 -7.56 15.04
CA LYS A 77 -14.09 -8.60 15.78
C LYS A 77 -13.52 -9.96 15.43
N LYS A 78 -12.31 -10.24 15.94
CA LYS A 78 -11.94 -11.63 16.22
C LYS A 78 -12.00 -11.83 17.74
N PRO A 79 -12.84 -12.77 18.24
CA PRO A 79 -12.98 -13.04 19.68
C PRO A 79 -11.68 -13.54 20.30
#